data_AF-A0A0A3I9W0-F1
#
_entry.id   AF-A0A0A3I9W0-F1
#
_cell.length_a   1.000
_cell.length_b   1.000
_cell.length_c   1.000
_cell.angle_alpha   90.00
_cell.angle_beta   90.00
_cell.angle_gamma   90.00
#
_symmetry.space_group_name_H-M   'P 1'
#
loop_
_entity.id
_entity.type
_entity.pdbx_description
1 polymer ?
#
loop_
_entity_poly.entity_id
_entity_poly.type
_entity_poly.pdbx_seq_one_letter_code
_entity_poly.pdbx_strand_id
1 'polypeptide(L)'
;MRKFFILCSASILSLFLVGCSDTLSEIKQAASGINDAADKAATAISQDVHSVRAIEISYNGQIFTVNDLFKTILRDVQWHYEQEEDKTSLKITGTWQPDLFASYGIGKSNKSSLANDGEVTIVLGVDNHIILEDATHVTLLYDGDTLLDENGPEILHYLYDYYTAK
;
A
#
# COMPACT_ATOMS: atom_id res chain seq x y z
N MET A 1 55.85 49.98 31.16
CA MET A 1 56.09 49.34 32.47
C MET A 1 55.27 48.06 32.57
N ARG A 2 55.93 46.93 32.86
CA ARG A 2 55.42 45.71 33.52
C ARG A 2 54.21 45.02 32.86
N LYS A 3 54.38 43.98 32.03
CA LYS A 3 54.61 42.56 32.44
C LYS A 3 53.99 42.27 33.80
N PHE A 4 52.82 41.64 33.86
CA PHE A 4 52.42 40.75 34.96
C PHE A 4 51.09 40.04 34.63
N PHE A 5 51.03 38.76 35.02
CA PHE A 5 49.84 37.88 35.04
C PHE A 5 49.40 37.19 33.74
N ILE A 6 50.37 36.48 33.14
CA ILE A 6 50.14 35.07 32.78
C ILE A 6 50.05 34.32 34.11
N LEU A 7 48.86 34.02 34.62
CA LEU A 7 48.57 32.92 35.55
C LEU A 7 47.08 32.93 35.94
N CYS A 8 46.20 32.38 35.11
CA CYS A 8 44.84 31.98 35.54
C CYS A 8 44.11 31.08 34.51
N SER A 9 44.84 30.41 33.63
CA SER A 9 44.26 29.56 32.57
C SER A 9 44.58 28.07 32.79
N ALA A 10 44.48 27.60 34.03
CA ALA A 10 44.79 26.20 34.38
C ALA A 10 43.91 25.65 35.52
N SER A 11 42.61 25.97 35.55
CA SER A 11 41.67 25.39 36.54
C SER A 11 40.20 25.41 36.10
N ILE A 12 39.88 25.11 34.84
CA ILE A 12 38.47 24.97 34.39
C ILE A 12 38.20 23.61 33.70
N LEU A 13 39.20 22.72 33.60
CA LEU A 13 39.05 21.47 32.82
C LEU A 13 38.66 20.21 33.61
N SER A 14 38.09 20.34 34.81
CA SER A 14 37.80 19.16 35.67
C SER A 14 36.38 19.10 36.26
N LEU A 15 35.41 19.86 35.71
CA LEU A 15 34.01 19.82 36.17
C LEU A 15 32.98 19.27 35.17
N PHE A 16 33.38 18.78 33.99
CA PHE A 16 32.43 18.29 32.97
C PHE A 16 32.36 16.76 32.82
N LEU A 17 32.67 15.98 33.86
CA LEU A 17 32.58 14.50 33.80
C LEU A 17 31.53 13.88 34.74
N VAL A 18 30.62 14.65 35.32
CA VAL A 18 29.48 14.12 36.08
C VAL A 18 28.19 14.68 35.47
N GLY A 19 27.60 13.97 34.51
CA GLY A 19 26.33 14.41 33.91
C GLY A 19 25.91 13.82 32.57
N CYS A 20 26.50 12.70 32.11
CA CYS A 20 26.16 12.07 30.82
C CYS A 20 25.45 10.71 30.96
N SER A 21 24.73 10.42 32.05
CA SER A 21 23.91 9.20 32.13
C SER A 21 22.45 9.44 31.74
N ASP A 22 21.92 10.63 32.00
CA ASP A 22 20.49 10.92 31.79
C ASP A 22 20.16 11.12 30.30
N THR A 23 21.09 11.71 29.53
CA THR A 23 20.93 11.91 28.08
C THR A 23 20.91 10.59 27.29
N LEU A 24 21.58 9.54 27.78
CA LEU A 24 21.58 8.21 27.13
C LEU A 24 20.28 7.44 27.38
N SER A 25 19.68 7.61 28.57
CA SER A 25 18.38 7.03 28.91
C SER A 25 17.25 7.74 28.16
N GLU A 26 17.31 9.06 28.03
CA GLU A 26 16.35 9.87 27.26
C GLU A 26 16.40 9.56 25.75
N ILE A 27 17.59 9.39 25.16
CA ILE A 27 17.71 9.00 23.73
C ILE A 27 17.16 7.59 23.50
N LYS A 28 17.40 6.65 24.42
CA LYS A 28 16.85 5.28 24.33
C LYS A 28 15.33 5.28 24.47
N GLN A 29 14.78 6.13 25.35
CA GLN A 29 13.34 6.25 25.56
C GLN A 29 12.64 6.95 24.39
N ALA A 30 13.27 7.96 23.78
CA ALA A 30 12.80 8.60 22.55
C ALA A 30 12.86 7.64 21.34
N ALA A 31 13.94 6.86 21.20
CA ALA A 31 14.06 5.85 20.14
C ALA A 31 13.04 4.70 20.32
N SER A 32 12.80 4.26 21.56
CA SER A 32 11.77 3.26 21.87
C SER A 32 10.36 3.79 21.59
N GLY A 33 10.08 5.05 21.93
CA GLY A 33 8.78 5.67 21.64
C GLY A 33 8.49 5.84 20.14
N ILE A 34 9.53 6.10 19.33
CA ILE A 34 9.41 6.15 17.87
C ILE A 34 9.15 4.74 17.30
N ASN A 35 9.85 3.72 17.79
CA ASN A 35 9.64 2.34 17.34
C ASN A 35 8.23 1.84 17.71
N ASP A 36 7.75 2.14 18.91
CA ASP A 36 6.40 1.77 19.34
C ASP A 36 5.30 2.52 18.55
N ALA A 37 5.54 3.77 18.14
CA ALA A 37 4.61 4.51 17.30
C ALA A 37 4.60 3.98 15.86
N ALA A 38 5.76 3.65 15.31
CA ALA A 38 5.89 3.03 13.99
C ALA A 38 5.24 1.64 13.95
N ASP A 39 5.47 0.80 14.97
CA ASP A 39 4.87 -0.52 15.08
C ASP A 39 3.35 -0.45 15.24
N LYS A 40 2.84 0.52 16.02
CA LYS A 40 1.39 0.78 16.14
C LYS A 40 0.78 1.27 14.84
N ALA A 41 1.44 2.18 14.12
CA ALA A 41 0.98 2.65 12.82
C ALA A 41 0.97 1.52 11.79
N ALA A 42 2.04 0.72 11.71
CA ALA A 42 2.11 -0.45 10.84
C ALA A 42 1.03 -1.50 11.17
N THR A 43 0.77 -1.73 12.47
CA THR A 43 -0.28 -2.64 12.92
C THR A 43 -1.67 -2.12 12.56
N ALA A 44 -1.93 -0.82 12.74
CA ALA A 44 -3.20 -0.19 12.38
C ALA A 44 -3.45 -0.27 10.86
N ILE A 45 -2.45 0.08 10.04
CA ILE A 45 -2.52 -0.05 8.58
C ILE A 45 -2.78 -1.52 8.19
N SER A 46 -2.09 -2.48 8.83
CA SER A 46 -2.30 -3.92 8.60
C SER A 46 -3.71 -4.39 9.01
N GLN A 47 -4.29 -3.82 10.06
CA GLN A 47 -5.66 -4.12 10.45
C GLN A 47 -6.67 -3.58 9.43
N ASP A 48 -6.45 -2.38 8.91
CA ASP A 48 -7.28 -1.79 7.86
C ASP A 48 -7.17 -2.58 6.55
N VAL A 49 -5.97 -3.08 6.21
CA VAL A 49 -5.71 -3.99 5.08
C VAL A 49 -6.62 -5.21 5.11
N HIS A 50 -6.64 -5.89 6.26
CA HIS A 50 -7.46 -7.09 6.42
C HIS A 50 -8.95 -6.77 6.38
N SER A 51 -9.33 -5.61 6.90
CA SER A 51 -10.72 -5.14 6.93
C SER A 51 -11.24 -4.84 5.53
N VAL A 52 -10.47 -4.13 4.70
CA VAL A 52 -10.85 -3.82 3.30
C VAL A 52 -10.96 -5.11 2.47
N ARG A 53 -10.02 -6.04 2.66
CA ARG A 53 -10.05 -7.34 1.95
C ARG A 53 -11.23 -8.22 2.34
N ALA A 54 -11.79 -8.01 3.54
CA ALA A 54 -12.94 -8.72 4.06
C ALA A 54 -14.27 -8.04 3.72
N ILE A 55 -14.28 -6.89 3.03
CA ILE A 55 -15.51 -6.25 2.56
C ILE A 55 -16.28 -7.26 1.70
N GLU A 56 -17.53 -7.52 2.10
CA GLU A 56 -18.46 -8.35 1.37
C GLU A 56 -19.10 -7.55 0.23
N ILE A 57 -19.13 -8.16 -0.95
CA ILE A 57 -19.74 -7.64 -2.16
C ILE A 57 -20.95 -8.53 -2.44
N SER A 58 -22.13 -7.92 -2.52
CA SER A 58 -23.34 -8.61 -2.98
C SER A 58 -23.64 -8.21 -4.41
N TYR A 59 -23.55 -9.17 -5.33
CA TYR A 59 -23.73 -8.92 -6.75
C TYR A 59 -24.39 -10.12 -7.43
N ASN A 60 -25.45 -9.88 -8.21
CA ASN A 60 -26.22 -10.91 -8.93
C ASN A 60 -26.63 -12.13 -8.07
N GLY A 61 -27.02 -11.89 -6.82
CA GLY A 61 -27.46 -12.95 -5.89
C GLY A 61 -26.32 -13.78 -5.29
N GLN A 62 -25.07 -13.43 -5.56
CA GLN A 62 -23.88 -14.01 -4.94
C GLN A 62 -23.31 -13.06 -3.90
N ILE A 63 -22.61 -13.62 -2.91
CA ILE A 63 -21.87 -12.86 -1.90
C ILE A 63 -20.44 -13.38 -1.92
N PHE A 64 -19.47 -12.48 -2.10
CA PHE A 64 -18.04 -12.78 -2.12
C PHE A 64 -17.26 -11.62 -1.52
N THR A 65 -16.00 -11.83 -1.15
CA THR A 65 -15.17 -10.74 -0.61
C THR A 65 -14.29 -10.08 -1.67
N VAL A 66 -13.80 -8.87 -1.39
CA VAL A 66 -12.72 -8.23 -2.15
C VAL A 66 -11.53 -9.17 -2.36
N ASN A 67 -11.14 -9.91 -1.31
CA ASN A 67 -10.07 -10.90 -1.41
C ASN A 67 -10.39 -12.02 -2.41
N ASP A 68 -11.61 -12.55 -2.38
CA ASP A 68 -12.01 -13.68 -3.24
C ASP A 68 -12.07 -13.26 -4.70
N LEU A 69 -12.61 -12.08 -4.96
CA LEU A 69 -12.64 -11.47 -6.29
C LEU A 69 -11.24 -11.43 -6.90
N PHE A 70 -10.31 -10.69 -6.28
CA PHE A 70 -9.03 -10.44 -6.94
C PHE A 70 -8.11 -11.65 -6.98
N LYS A 71 -8.14 -12.54 -5.97
CA LYS A 71 -7.40 -13.81 -6.03
C LYS A 71 -7.90 -14.78 -7.09
N THR A 72 -9.14 -14.61 -7.55
CA THR A 72 -9.74 -15.51 -8.55
C THR A 72 -9.53 -15.00 -9.98
N ILE A 73 -9.52 -13.68 -10.17
CA ILE A 73 -9.42 -13.06 -11.51
C ILE A 73 -7.97 -12.72 -11.90
N LEU A 74 -7.08 -12.57 -10.92
CA LEU A 74 -5.65 -12.30 -11.12
C LEU A 74 -4.80 -13.45 -10.59
N ARG A 75 -3.58 -13.58 -11.13
CA ARG A 75 -2.53 -14.43 -10.59
C ARG A 75 -1.54 -13.60 -9.76
N ASP A 76 -0.82 -14.28 -8.86
CA ASP A 76 0.34 -13.71 -8.17
C ASP A 76 0.05 -12.37 -7.43
N VAL A 77 -1.17 -12.25 -6.89
CA VAL A 77 -1.76 -11.02 -6.35
C VAL A 77 -0.93 -10.41 -5.22
N GLN A 78 -0.60 -9.13 -5.36
CA GLN A 78 -0.03 -8.27 -4.33
C GLN A 78 -1.00 -7.16 -3.95
N TRP A 79 -0.90 -6.70 -2.71
CA TRP A 79 -1.79 -5.69 -2.14
C TRP A 79 -0.94 -4.53 -1.63
N HIS A 80 -1.24 -3.33 -2.11
CA HIS A 80 -0.61 -2.08 -1.74
C HIS A 80 -1.69 -1.15 -1.20
N TYR A 81 -1.41 -0.52 -0.07
CA TYR A 81 -2.36 0.34 0.62
C TYR A 81 -1.79 1.72 0.68
N GLU A 82 -2.59 2.68 0.25
CA GLU A 82 -2.28 4.09 0.34
C GLU A 82 -3.41 4.75 1.11
N GLN A 83 -3.06 5.41 2.22
CA GLN A 83 -3.99 6.16 3.04
C GLN A 83 -3.64 7.63 2.89
N GLU A 84 -4.53 8.38 2.26
CA GLU A 84 -4.43 9.84 2.16
C GLU A 84 -5.57 10.47 2.95
N GLU A 85 -5.24 11.08 4.09
CA GLU A 85 -6.18 11.75 5.00
C GLU A 85 -7.39 10.87 5.37
N ASP A 86 -8.52 11.05 4.66
CA ASP A 86 -9.81 10.38 4.88
C ASP A 86 -10.16 9.37 3.77
N LYS A 87 -9.28 9.13 2.81
CA LYS A 87 -9.49 8.18 1.71
C LYS A 87 -8.48 7.05 1.79
N THR A 88 -8.99 5.83 1.87
CA THR A 88 -8.19 4.63 1.73
C THR A 88 -8.29 4.18 0.28
N SER A 89 -7.16 4.10 -0.41
CA SER A 89 -7.08 3.41 -1.69
C SER A 89 -6.40 2.06 -1.51
N LEU A 90 -7.02 1.04 -2.09
CA LEU A 90 -6.43 -0.28 -2.18
C LEU A 90 -5.96 -0.49 -3.62
N LYS A 91 -4.65 -0.50 -3.80
CA LYS A 91 -4.00 -0.86 -5.05
C LYS A 91 -3.69 -2.35 -5.04
N ILE A 92 -4.35 -3.10 -5.92
CA ILE A 92 -4.12 -4.51 -6.16
C ILE A 92 -3.28 -4.64 -7.43
N THR A 93 -2.18 -5.37 -7.37
CA THR A 93 -1.42 -5.74 -8.57
C THR A 93 -1.42 -7.25 -8.74
N GLY A 94 -1.32 -7.73 -9.97
CA GLY A 94 -1.24 -9.15 -10.25
C GLY A 94 -0.97 -9.42 -11.71
N THR A 95 -0.63 -10.67 -12.02
CA THR A 95 -0.46 -11.12 -13.39
C THR A 95 -1.81 -11.41 -14.02
N TRP A 96 -1.97 -10.97 -15.26
CA TRP A 96 -3.13 -11.21 -16.09
C TRP A 96 -3.45 -12.71 -16.20
N GLN A 97 -4.74 -13.05 -16.16
CA GLN A 97 -5.22 -14.42 -16.33
C GLN A 97 -5.90 -14.59 -17.70
N PRO A 98 -5.76 -15.76 -18.36
CA PRO A 98 -6.52 -16.12 -19.55
C PRO A 98 -7.98 -15.65 -19.53
N ASP A 99 -8.37 -14.92 -20.57
CA ASP A 99 -9.73 -14.44 -20.86
C ASP A 99 -10.20 -13.24 -20.02
N LEU A 100 -9.41 -12.77 -19.06
CA LEU A 100 -9.64 -11.48 -18.42
C LEU A 100 -9.53 -10.36 -19.48
N PHE A 101 -10.50 -9.46 -19.54
CA PHE A 101 -10.64 -8.38 -20.53
C PHE A 101 -10.84 -8.84 -21.99
N ALA A 102 -11.28 -10.08 -22.23
CA ALA A 102 -11.53 -10.57 -23.60
C ALA A 102 -12.58 -9.76 -24.37
N SER A 103 -13.55 -9.14 -23.68
CA SER A 103 -14.55 -8.22 -24.26
C SER A 103 -13.92 -6.98 -24.88
N TYR A 104 -12.77 -6.53 -24.35
CA TYR A 104 -11.97 -5.42 -24.88
C TYR A 104 -11.07 -5.85 -26.05
N GLY A 105 -11.15 -7.12 -26.47
CA GLY A 105 -10.33 -7.68 -27.55
C GLY A 105 -8.92 -8.07 -27.13
N ILE A 106 -8.58 -7.99 -25.84
CA ILE A 106 -7.28 -8.34 -25.27
C ILE A 106 -7.07 -9.86 -25.31
N GLY A 107 -5.83 -10.29 -25.58
CA GLY A 107 -5.44 -11.70 -25.52
C GLY A 107 -5.79 -12.54 -26.75
N LYS A 108 -6.32 -11.95 -27.83
CA LYS A 108 -6.66 -12.70 -29.06
C LYS A 108 -5.44 -13.26 -29.82
N SER A 109 -4.30 -12.58 -29.79
CA SER A 109 -3.09 -12.96 -30.54
C SER A 109 -1.88 -13.28 -29.66
N ASN A 110 -1.86 -12.83 -28.41
CA ASN A 110 -0.71 -12.85 -27.50
C ASN A 110 -1.04 -13.47 -26.13
N LYS A 111 -2.06 -14.32 -26.06
CA LYS A 111 -2.58 -14.94 -24.82
C LYS A 111 -1.50 -15.55 -23.93
N SER A 112 -0.56 -16.30 -24.54
CA SER A 112 0.53 -16.96 -23.81
C SER A 112 1.52 -15.98 -23.20
N SER A 113 1.83 -14.89 -23.90
CA SER A 113 2.78 -13.90 -23.41
C SER A 113 2.15 -13.03 -22.31
N LEU A 114 0.89 -12.61 -22.50
CA LEU A 114 0.15 -11.88 -21.47
C LEU A 114 -0.04 -12.71 -20.20
N ALA A 115 -0.25 -14.03 -20.33
CA ALA A 115 -0.37 -14.91 -19.16
C ALA A 115 0.92 -15.01 -18.33
N ASN A 116 2.07 -14.65 -18.90
CA ASN A 116 3.34 -14.67 -18.19
C ASN A 116 3.72 -13.28 -17.67
N ASP A 117 3.57 -12.25 -18.51
CA ASP A 117 4.17 -10.94 -18.26
C ASP A 117 3.15 -9.79 -18.25
N GLY A 118 1.86 -10.06 -18.47
CA GLY A 118 0.83 -9.03 -18.42
C GLY A 118 0.59 -8.58 -16.98
N GLU A 119 0.87 -7.32 -16.68
CA GLU A 119 0.70 -6.74 -15.34
C GLU A 119 -0.63 -6.00 -15.27
N VAL A 120 -1.50 -6.44 -14.37
CA VAL A 120 -2.76 -5.76 -14.07
C VAL A 120 -2.60 -4.98 -12.78
N THR A 121 -2.95 -3.70 -12.82
CA THR A 121 -3.09 -2.84 -11.65
C THR A 121 -4.55 -2.44 -11.51
N ILE A 122 -5.10 -2.58 -10.31
CA ILE A 122 -6.46 -2.19 -9.96
C ILE A 122 -6.37 -1.28 -8.74
N VAL A 123 -6.96 -0.10 -8.80
CA VAL A 123 -7.07 0.81 -7.67
C VAL A 123 -8.54 0.90 -7.29
N LEU A 124 -8.86 0.55 -6.04
CA LEU A 124 -10.18 0.72 -5.45
C LEU A 124 -10.16 1.89 -4.48
N GLY A 125 -11.09 2.83 -4.64
CA GLY A 125 -11.41 3.77 -3.57
C GLY A 125 -12.28 3.10 -2.52
N VAL A 126 -11.95 3.27 -1.24
CA VAL A 126 -12.73 2.76 -0.13
C VAL A 126 -12.93 3.88 0.89
N ASP A 127 -14.17 4.07 1.30
CA ASP A 127 -14.55 5.00 2.37
C ASP A 127 -15.49 4.25 3.32
N ASN A 128 -15.15 4.23 4.62
CA ASN A 128 -15.96 3.59 5.65
C ASN A 128 -16.39 2.15 5.32
N HIS A 129 -15.48 1.32 4.78
CA HIS A 129 -15.73 -0.06 4.35
C HIS A 129 -16.71 -0.21 3.17
N ILE A 130 -16.98 0.88 2.45
CA ILE A 130 -17.80 0.89 1.24
C ILE A 130 -16.88 1.14 0.05
N ILE A 131 -17.03 0.32 -0.99
CA ILE A 131 -16.30 0.51 -2.25
C ILE A 131 -16.89 1.72 -2.97
N LEU A 132 -16.02 2.67 -3.31
CA LEU A 132 -16.36 3.83 -4.12
C LEU A 132 -16.23 3.45 -5.60
N GLU A 133 -17.33 3.02 -6.21
CA GLU A 133 -17.32 2.49 -7.58
C GLU A 133 -16.72 3.47 -8.60
N ASP A 134 -17.07 4.75 -8.51
CA ASP A 134 -16.56 5.82 -9.38
C ASP A 134 -15.04 6.05 -9.25
N ALA A 135 -14.45 5.62 -8.13
CA ALA A 135 -13.01 5.72 -7.88
C ALA A 135 -12.26 4.43 -8.25
N THR A 136 -12.91 3.47 -8.91
CA THR A 136 -12.24 2.28 -9.43
C THR A 136 -11.45 2.62 -10.67
N HIS A 137 -10.21 2.15 -10.76
CA HIS A 137 -9.35 2.31 -11.92
C HIS A 137 -8.60 1.01 -12.21
N VAL A 138 -8.52 0.62 -13.48
CA VAL A 138 -7.87 -0.61 -13.92
C VAL A 138 -6.94 -0.30 -15.08
N THR A 139 -5.70 -0.77 -14.96
CA THR A 139 -4.69 -0.69 -16.02
C THR A 139 -4.13 -2.07 -16.31
N LEU A 140 -3.97 -2.41 -17.59
CA LEU A 140 -3.20 -3.57 -18.05
C LEU A 140 -1.98 -3.07 -18.83
N LEU A 141 -0.79 -3.44 -18.36
CA LEU A 141 0.48 -3.17 -19.00
C LEU A 141 1.08 -4.46 -19.57
N TYR A 142 1.69 -4.36 -20.75
CA TYR A 142 2.47 -5.44 -21.34
C TYR A 142 3.59 -4.85 -22.19
N ASP A 143 4.83 -5.27 -21.93
CA ASP A 143 6.03 -4.77 -22.64
C ASP A 143 6.17 -3.22 -22.63
N GLY A 144 5.74 -2.59 -21.54
CA GLY A 144 5.74 -1.13 -21.39
C GLY A 144 4.56 -0.41 -22.06
N ASP A 145 3.75 -1.12 -22.85
CA ASP A 145 2.55 -0.57 -23.49
C ASP A 145 1.31 -0.73 -22.60
N THR A 146 0.47 0.30 -22.56
CA THR A 146 -0.85 0.23 -21.92
C THR A 146 -1.87 -0.36 -22.88
N LEU A 147 -2.37 -1.55 -22.54
CA LEU A 147 -3.36 -2.28 -23.32
C LEU A 147 -4.80 -2.03 -22.87
N LEU A 148 -4.97 -1.67 -21.59
CA LEU A 148 -6.25 -1.28 -21.00
C LEU A 148 -6.00 -0.14 -20.00
N ASP A 149 -6.86 0.86 -20.02
CA ASP A 149 -6.89 1.95 -19.06
C ASP A 149 -8.35 2.41 -18.91
N GLU A 150 -9.03 1.91 -17.88
CA GLU A 150 -10.48 2.08 -17.70
C GLU A 150 -10.79 2.45 -16.26
N ASN A 151 -11.79 3.30 -16.05
CA ASN A 151 -12.18 3.79 -14.75
C ASN A 151 -13.71 3.86 -14.56
N GLY A 152 -14.13 3.85 -13.30
CA GLY A 152 -15.52 3.99 -12.88
C GLY A 152 -16.27 2.66 -12.68
N PRO A 153 -17.61 2.72 -12.52
CA PRO A 153 -18.42 1.58 -12.10
C PRO A 153 -18.50 0.48 -13.16
N GLU A 154 -18.45 0.82 -14.45
CA GLU A 154 -18.55 -0.15 -15.56
C GLU A 154 -17.41 -1.18 -15.51
N ILE A 155 -16.17 -0.74 -15.27
CA ILE A 155 -15.04 -1.65 -15.18
C ILE A 155 -15.10 -2.48 -13.89
N LEU A 156 -15.62 -1.92 -12.79
CA LEU A 156 -15.83 -2.66 -11.55
C LEU A 156 -16.86 -3.78 -11.74
N HIS A 157 -18.01 -3.46 -12.34
CA HIS A 157 -19.04 -4.45 -12.67
C HIS A 157 -18.53 -5.49 -13.66
N TYR A 158 -17.71 -5.11 -14.64
CA TYR A 158 -17.05 -6.06 -15.53
C TYR A 158 -16.21 -7.09 -14.74
N LEU A 159 -15.45 -6.66 -13.73
CA LEU A 159 -14.68 -7.57 -12.88
C LEU A 159 -15.58 -8.50 -12.06
N TYR A 160 -16.72 -7.99 -11.56
CA TYR A 160 -17.71 -8.78 -10.83
C TYR A 160 -18.39 -9.82 -11.75
N ASP A 161 -18.77 -9.41 -12.95
CA ASP A 161 -19.33 -10.31 -13.97
C ASP A 161 -18.32 -11.40 -14.33
N TYR A 162 -17.06 -11.03 -14.56
CA TYR A 162 -16.01 -12.00 -14.86
C TYR A 162 -15.76 -12.99 -13.71
N TYR A 163 -15.82 -12.53 -12.47
CA TYR A 163 -15.73 -13.41 -11.29
C TYR A 163 -16.92 -14.35 -11.18
N THR A 164 -18.14 -13.82 -11.29
CA THR A 164 -19.38 -14.58 -11.10
C THR A 164 -19.70 -15.52 -12.26
N ALA A 165 -19.09 -15.32 -13.43
CA ALA A 165 -19.19 -16.21 -14.58
C ALA A 165 -18.27 -17.45 -14.50
N LYS A 166 -17.36 -17.51 -13.52
CA LYS A 166 -16.52 -18.68 -13.26
C LYS A 166 -17.17 -19.67 -12.29
#